data_AF-A0A2E1HM69-F1
#
_entry.id   AF-A0A2E1HM69-F1
#
_cell.length_a   1.000
_cell.length_b   1.000
_cell.length_c   1.000
_cell.angle_alpha   90.00
_cell.angle_beta   90.00
_cell.angle_gamma   90.00
#
_symmetry.space_group_name_H-M   'P 1'
#
loop_
_entity.id
_entity.type
_entity.pdbx_description
1 polymer ?
#
loop_
_entity_poly.entity_id
_entity_poly.type
_entity_poly.pdbx_seq_one_letter_code
_entity_poly.pdbx_strand_id
1 'polypeptide(L)'
;MKVQPSLTLGLAATLLFSGMASADGGGHKEVLPDETIIGISLLSSLITYFLVPKISKFELNNEQRLVSSLIMFTVVVHAILGIDDLKLLAGAAGFFAFGVAFYVLEIPFVEKSKTIFSYLLIIYTLAIVIFYLYLHPDLTKDGSYDLVGILTKISEIGIIVLTVKKLN
;
A
#
# COMPACT_ATOMS: atom_id res chain seq x y z
N MET A 1 -29.86 0.21 -15.29
CA MET A 1 -28.61 -0.01 -14.55
C MET A 1 -28.01 1.35 -14.23
N LYS A 2 -28.07 1.82 -12.98
CA LYS A 2 -27.50 3.12 -12.58
C LYS A 2 -26.01 2.92 -12.28
N VAL A 3 -25.15 3.40 -13.16
CA VAL A 3 -23.69 3.43 -12.94
C VAL A 3 -23.43 4.44 -11.83
N GLN A 4 -22.79 4.02 -10.74
CA GLN A 4 -22.48 4.88 -9.60
C GLN A 4 -21.42 5.93 -9.99
N PRO A 5 -21.55 7.20 -9.56
CA PRO A 5 -20.65 8.30 -9.91
C PRO A 5 -19.22 8.17 -9.33
N SER A 6 -18.98 7.18 -8.45
CA SER A 6 -17.65 6.86 -7.92
C SER A 6 -16.75 6.14 -8.94
N LEU A 7 -17.34 5.41 -9.88
CA LEU A 7 -16.60 4.71 -10.95
C LEU A 7 -16.07 5.68 -12.01
N THR A 8 -16.78 6.79 -12.24
CA THR A 8 -16.38 7.83 -13.20
C THR A 8 -15.24 8.71 -12.68
N LEU A 9 -15.11 8.90 -11.36
CA LEU A 9 -13.99 9.65 -10.79
C LEU A 9 -12.65 8.89 -10.88
N GLY A 10 -12.68 7.56 -10.67
CA GLY A 10 -11.50 6.72 -10.81
C GLY A 10 -10.98 6.63 -12.24
N LEU A 11 -11.88 6.61 -13.23
CA LEU A 11 -11.53 6.57 -14.65
C LEU A 11 -11.04 7.95 -15.17
N ALA A 12 -11.55 9.05 -14.60
CA ALA A 12 -11.08 10.40 -14.92
C ALA A 12 -9.64 10.64 -14.40
N ALA A 13 -9.28 10.07 -13.24
CA ALA A 13 -7.90 10.12 -12.76
C ALA A 13 -6.94 9.41 -13.72
N THR A 14 -7.29 8.23 -14.24
CA THR A 14 -6.43 7.49 -15.19
C THR A 14 -6.19 8.19 -16.54
N LEU A 15 -7.09 9.08 -16.96
CA LEU A 15 -6.96 9.83 -18.22
C LEU A 15 -6.15 11.14 -18.07
N LEU A 16 -5.87 11.59 -16.84
CA LEU A 16 -5.04 12.78 -16.59
C LEU A 16 -3.54 12.46 -16.44
N PHE A 17 -3.17 11.19 -16.27
CA PHE A 17 -1.77 10.77 -16.11
C PHE A 17 -1.11 10.21 -17.39
N SER A 18 -1.83 10.16 -18.51
CA SER A 18 -1.31 9.64 -19.79
C SER A 18 -0.51 10.66 -20.61
N GLY A 19 -0.32 11.88 -20.12
CA GLY A 19 0.45 12.91 -20.81
C GLY A 19 1.46 13.55 -19.88
N MET A 20 2.69 13.02 -19.86
CA MET A 20 3.97 13.74 -19.67
C MET A 20 5.12 12.71 -19.72
N ALA A 21 5.29 12.01 -20.84
CA ALA A 21 6.57 11.36 -21.14
C ALA A 21 7.44 12.38 -21.89
N SER A 22 8.15 13.21 -21.12
CA SER A 22 9.20 14.08 -21.65
C SER A 22 10.41 13.24 -22.03
N ALA A 23 10.88 13.41 -23.25
CA ALA A 23 12.17 12.91 -23.70
C ALA A 23 13.30 13.69 -23.00
N ASP A 24 14.21 13.00 -22.32
CA ASP A 24 15.62 13.40 -22.28
C ASP A 24 16.52 12.21 -21.94
N GLY A 25 17.67 12.14 -22.60
CA GLY A 25 18.66 11.08 -22.50
C GLY A 25 19.67 11.36 -21.40
N GLY A 26 19.91 10.36 -20.55
CA GLY A 26 20.99 10.36 -19.58
C GLY A 26 20.96 9.06 -18.79
N GLY A 27 22.10 8.39 -18.68
CA GLY A 27 22.25 7.04 -18.10
C GLY A 27 22.01 6.94 -16.59
N HIS A 28 20.88 7.43 -16.10
CA HIS A 28 20.36 7.13 -14.77
C HIS A 28 19.43 5.91 -14.87
N LYS A 29 19.60 4.97 -13.94
CA LYS A 29 18.74 3.80 -13.79
C LYS A 29 17.28 4.24 -13.90
N GLU A 30 16.53 3.61 -14.81
CA GLU A 30 15.12 3.88 -15.03
C GLU A 30 14.31 3.49 -13.78
N VAL A 31 14.28 4.39 -12.79
CA VAL A 31 13.29 4.34 -11.72
C VAL A 31 12.03 4.99 -12.30
N LEU A 32 10.90 4.27 -12.22
CA LEU A 32 9.61 4.78 -12.69
C LEU A 32 9.32 6.15 -12.05
N PRO A 33 8.74 7.12 -12.78
CA PRO A 33 8.34 8.39 -12.21
C PRO A 33 7.38 8.21 -11.02
N ASP A 34 7.50 9.06 -10.02
CA ASP A 34 6.71 9.02 -8.79
C ASP A 34 5.20 8.92 -9.05
N GLU A 35 4.69 9.68 -10.02
CA GLU A 35 3.29 9.67 -10.41
C GLU A 35 2.85 8.31 -10.95
N THR A 36 3.74 7.62 -11.67
CA THR A 36 3.49 6.28 -12.20
C THR A 36 3.44 5.25 -11.07
N ILE A 37 4.36 5.34 -10.11
CA ILE A 37 4.38 4.45 -8.93
C ILE A 37 3.09 4.63 -8.12
N ILE A 38 2.70 5.88 -7.85
CA ILE A 38 1.46 6.22 -7.14
C ILE A 38 0.25 5.69 -7.91
N GLY A 39 0.20 5.90 -9.22
CA GLY A 39 -0.90 5.45 -10.09
C GLY A 39 -1.10 3.92 -10.05
N ILE A 40 -0.02 3.15 -10.23
CA ILE A 40 -0.07 1.68 -10.19
C ILE A 40 -0.49 1.19 -8.79
N SER A 41 0.03 1.83 -7.74
CA SER A 41 -0.27 1.46 -6.36
C SER A 41 -1.73 1.74 -5.97
N LEU A 42 -2.27 2.89 -6.40
CA LEU A 42 -3.69 3.22 -6.23
C LEU A 42 -4.59 2.27 -6.99
N LEU A 43 -4.27 1.95 -8.24
CA LEU A 43 -5.04 0.99 -9.03
C LEU A 43 -5.07 -0.38 -8.36
N SER A 44 -3.93 -0.85 -7.87
CA SER A 44 -3.80 -2.13 -7.18
C SER A 44 -4.58 -2.17 -5.86
N SER A 45 -4.56 -1.06 -5.12
CA SER A 45 -5.37 -0.83 -3.92
C SER A 45 -6.88 -0.92 -4.22
N LEU A 46 -7.34 -0.22 -5.27
CA LEU A 46 -8.74 -0.27 -5.72
C LEU A 46 -9.16 -1.68 -6.13
N ILE A 47 -8.34 -2.37 -6.94
CA ILE A 47 -8.60 -3.76 -7.34
C ILE A 47 -8.74 -4.63 -6.09
N THR A 48 -7.83 -4.48 -5.13
CA THR A 48 -7.84 -5.25 -3.89
C THR A 48 -9.09 -5.00 -3.06
N TYR A 49 -9.53 -3.75 -2.93
CA TYR A 49 -10.76 -3.40 -2.21
C TYR A 49 -11.99 -4.14 -2.75
N PHE A 50 -12.12 -4.26 -4.07
CA PHE A 50 -13.28 -4.90 -4.70
C PHE A 50 -13.12 -6.42 -4.89
N LEU A 51 -11.89 -6.91 -5.09
CA LEU A 51 -11.63 -8.29 -5.48
C LEU A 51 -11.35 -9.19 -4.28
N VAL A 52 -10.61 -8.71 -3.27
CA VAL A 52 -10.29 -9.53 -2.08
C VAL A 52 -11.55 -10.11 -1.44
N PRO A 53 -12.65 -9.38 -1.21
CA PRO A 53 -13.86 -9.94 -0.62
C PRO A 53 -14.52 -11.05 -1.44
N LYS A 54 -14.23 -11.13 -2.75
CA LYS A 54 -14.78 -12.16 -3.64
C LYS A 54 -13.95 -13.44 -3.64
N ILE A 55 -12.66 -13.33 -3.33
CA ILE A 55 -11.71 -14.47 -3.30
C ILE A 55 -11.33 -14.89 -1.89
N SER A 56 -11.64 -14.06 -0.90
CA SER A 56 -11.40 -14.31 0.51
C SER A 56 -12.32 -15.41 1.01
N LYS A 57 -11.81 -16.23 1.93
CA LYS A 57 -12.64 -17.14 2.72
C LYS A 57 -13.41 -16.44 3.85
N PHE A 58 -13.20 -15.15 4.04
CA PHE A 58 -13.83 -14.35 5.09
C PHE A 58 -14.83 -13.34 4.53
N GLU A 59 -15.92 -13.12 5.27
CA GLU A 59 -16.79 -11.97 5.04
C GLU A 59 -16.12 -10.70 5.57
N LEU A 60 -15.48 -9.97 4.67
CA LEU A 60 -14.78 -8.74 5.02
C LEU A 60 -15.73 -7.54 5.08
N ASN A 61 -15.80 -6.90 6.25
CA ASN A 61 -16.48 -5.62 6.41
C ASN A 61 -15.71 -4.48 5.70
N ASN A 62 -16.33 -3.29 5.60
CA ASN A 62 -15.72 -2.16 4.89
C ASN A 62 -14.37 -1.72 5.46
N GLU A 63 -14.17 -1.80 6.78
CA GLU A 63 -12.89 -1.43 7.41
C GLU A 63 -11.80 -2.43 7.06
N GLN A 64 -12.10 -3.73 7.08
CA GLN A 64 -11.18 -4.79 6.70
C GLN A 64 -10.83 -4.75 5.22
N ARG A 65 -11.79 -4.39 4.37
CA ARG A 65 -11.55 -4.11 2.94
C ARG A 65 -10.63 -2.92 2.73
N LEU A 66 -10.81 -1.86 3.52
CA LEU A 66 -9.95 -0.67 3.45
C LEU A 66 -8.53 -0.99 3.93
N VAL A 67 -8.38 -1.76 5.01
CA VAL A 67 -7.06 -2.20 5.47
C VAL A 67 -6.37 -3.06 4.43
N SER A 68 -7.06 -4.03 3.83
CA SER A 68 -6.45 -4.87 2.78
C SER A 68 -6.03 -4.03 1.56
N SER A 69 -6.81 -3.03 1.16
CA SER A 69 -6.43 -2.13 0.07
C SER A 69 -5.21 -1.26 0.40
N LEU A 70 -5.13 -0.71 1.61
CA LEU A 70 -3.96 0.06 2.07
C LEU A 70 -2.70 -0.82 2.17
N ILE A 71 -2.85 -2.07 2.63
CA ILE A 71 -1.76 -3.05 2.60
C ILE A 71 -1.29 -3.24 1.16
N MET A 72 -2.19 -3.46 0.20
CA MET A 72 -1.77 -3.66 -1.19
C MET A 72 -1.10 -2.42 -1.79
N PHE A 73 -1.62 -1.21 -1.52
CA PHE A 73 -0.94 0.03 -1.91
C PHE A 73 0.52 0.02 -1.45
N THR A 74 0.73 -0.28 -0.17
CA THR A 74 2.05 -0.29 0.48
C THR A 74 2.95 -1.39 -0.08
N VAL A 75 2.41 -2.59 -0.33
CA VAL A 75 3.13 -3.71 -0.97
C VAL A 75 3.66 -3.29 -2.33
N VAL A 76 2.83 -2.68 -3.15
CA VAL A 76 3.19 -2.31 -4.53
C VAL A 76 4.26 -1.22 -4.54
N VAL A 77 4.13 -0.17 -3.72
CA VAL A 77 5.17 0.86 -3.61
C VAL A 77 6.51 0.23 -3.20
N HIS A 78 6.51 -0.56 -2.12
CA HIS A 78 7.73 -1.20 -1.63
C HIS A 78 8.32 -2.20 -2.62
N ALA A 79 7.49 -2.91 -3.39
CA ALA A 79 7.97 -3.86 -4.40
C ALA A 79 8.61 -3.13 -5.59
N ILE A 80 7.99 -2.05 -6.06
CA ILE A 80 8.52 -1.25 -7.19
C ILE A 80 9.83 -0.57 -6.79
N LEU A 81 9.86 0.09 -5.64
CA LEU A 81 11.08 0.74 -5.16
C LEU A 81 12.14 -0.27 -4.69
N GLY A 82 11.72 -1.47 -4.29
CA GLY A 82 12.58 -2.53 -3.78
C GLY A 82 13.22 -3.43 -4.82
N ILE A 83 13.08 -3.14 -6.13
CA ILE A 83 13.74 -3.93 -7.20
C ILE A 83 15.25 -4.03 -6.96
N ASP A 84 15.86 -2.93 -6.51
CA ASP A 84 17.29 -2.84 -6.19
C ASP A 84 17.58 -2.63 -4.69
N ASP A 85 16.55 -2.57 -3.83
CA ASP A 85 16.69 -2.39 -2.39
C ASP A 85 15.98 -3.51 -1.62
N LEU A 86 16.79 -4.43 -1.09
CA LEU A 86 16.32 -5.58 -0.32
C LEU A 86 15.50 -5.17 0.92
N LYS A 87 15.75 -4.00 1.51
CA LYS A 87 15.00 -3.52 2.68
C LYS A 87 13.56 -3.19 2.30
N LEU A 88 13.37 -2.53 1.16
CA LEU A 88 12.05 -2.22 0.63
C LEU A 88 11.35 -3.50 0.15
N LEU A 89 12.07 -4.42 -0.50
CA LEU A 89 11.50 -5.71 -0.88
C LEU A 89 11.05 -6.55 0.33
N ALA A 90 11.82 -6.54 1.42
CA ALA A 90 11.42 -7.15 2.69
C ALA A 90 10.18 -6.47 3.28
N GLY A 91 10.06 -5.14 3.13
CA GLY A 91 8.86 -4.35 3.36
C GLY A 91 7.63 -4.91 2.63
N ALA A 92 7.76 -5.07 1.31
CA ALA A 92 6.69 -5.60 0.46
C ALA A 92 6.28 -7.01 0.88
N ALA A 93 7.25 -7.90 1.10
CA ALA A 93 7.00 -9.27 1.50
C ALA A 93 6.26 -9.37 2.84
N GLY A 94 6.65 -8.58 3.85
CA GLY A 94 6.00 -8.58 5.15
C GLY A 94 4.55 -8.12 5.07
N PHE A 95 4.28 -6.98 4.41
CA PHE A 95 2.91 -6.50 4.21
C PHE A 95 2.06 -7.49 3.41
N PHE A 96 2.63 -8.09 2.35
CA PHE A 96 1.91 -9.07 1.54
C PHE A 96 1.56 -10.32 2.36
N ALA A 97 2.49 -10.82 3.17
CA ALA A 97 2.25 -11.96 4.04
C ALA A 97 1.12 -11.69 5.05
N PHE A 98 1.13 -10.52 5.71
CA PHE A 98 0.03 -10.11 6.58
C PHE A 98 -1.28 -9.96 5.81
N GLY A 99 -1.25 -9.34 4.63
CA GLY A 99 -2.41 -9.16 3.77
C GLY A 99 -3.10 -10.49 3.43
N VAL A 100 -2.32 -11.47 2.95
CA VAL A 100 -2.82 -12.80 2.59
C VAL A 100 -3.31 -13.55 3.83
N ALA A 101 -2.52 -13.55 4.92
CA ALA A 101 -2.84 -14.28 6.14
C ALA A 101 -4.10 -13.77 6.84
N PHE A 102 -4.36 -12.45 6.81
CA PHE A 102 -5.51 -11.87 7.50
C PHE A 102 -6.77 -11.76 6.67
N TYR A 103 -6.63 -11.60 5.36
CA TYR A 103 -7.74 -11.17 4.51
C TYR A 103 -8.04 -12.12 3.35
N VAL A 104 -7.22 -13.14 3.10
CA VAL A 104 -7.44 -14.08 1.99
C VAL A 104 -7.59 -15.51 2.48
N LEU A 105 -6.66 -16.00 3.30
CA LEU A 105 -6.60 -17.39 3.72
C LEU A 105 -7.10 -17.63 5.15
N GLU A 106 -7.85 -18.71 5.32
CA GLU A 106 -8.28 -19.23 6.62
C GLU A 106 -7.14 -20.06 7.24
N ILE A 107 -6.23 -19.39 7.96
CA ILE A 107 -5.09 -20.05 8.62
C ILE A 107 -5.45 -20.23 10.11
N PRO A 108 -5.71 -21.48 10.59
CA PRO A 108 -6.25 -21.72 11.93
C PRO A 108 -5.43 -21.10 13.07
N PHE A 109 -4.10 -21.10 12.94
CA PHE A 109 -3.20 -20.51 13.94
C PHE A 109 -3.30 -18.97 13.99
N VAL A 110 -3.44 -18.32 12.83
CA VAL A 110 -3.57 -16.86 12.72
C VAL A 110 -4.90 -16.40 13.29
N GLU A 111 -5.97 -17.16 13.04
CA GLU A 111 -7.30 -16.87 13.60
C GLU A 111 -7.33 -17.01 15.12
N LYS A 112 -6.78 -18.11 15.64
CA LYS A 112 -6.68 -18.33 17.08
C LYS A 112 -5.85 -17.24 17.78
N SER A 113 -4.90 -16.64 17.07
CA SER A 113 -3.95 -15.65 17.59
C SER A 113 -4.12 -14.26 16.96
N LYS A 114 -5.32 -13.95 16.47
CA LYS A 114 -5.58 -12.78 15.61
C LYS A 114 -5.14 -11.45 16.24
N THR A 115 -5.33 -11.31 17.56
CA THR A 115 -4.87 -10.16 18.33
C THR A 115 -3.36 -10.02 18.32
N ILE A 116 -2.62 -11.12 18.53
CA ILE A 116 -1.15 -11.11 18.52
C ILE A 116 -0.63 -10.74 17.14
N PHE A 117 -1.15 -11.34 16.08
CA PHE A 117 -0.76 -10.99 14.72
C PHE A 117 -1.10 -9.53 14.39
N SER A 118 -2.18 -8.98 14.95
CA SER A 118 -2.57 -7.57 14.72
C SER A 118 -1.56 -6.63 15.39
N TYR A 119 -1.11 -6.96 16.60
CA TYR A 119 0.01 -6.25 17.22
C TYR A 119 1.31 -6.39 16.44
N LEU A 120 1.61 -7.57 15.90
CA LEU A 120 2.79 -7.77 15.04
C LEU A 120 2.72 -6.89 13.80
N LEU A 121 1.57 -6.82 13.12
CA LEU A 121 1.37 -5.91 11.99
C LEU A 121 1.58 -4.45 12.42
N ILE A 122 0.99 -4.02 13.54
CA ILE A 122 1.15 -2.64 14.05
C ILE A 122 2.63 -2.32 14.32
N ILE A 123 3.35 -3.18 15.05
CA ILE A 123 4.76 -2.98 15.39
C ILE A 123 5.62 -2.96 14.13
N TYR A 124 5.37 -3.89 13.20
CA TYR A 124 6.07 -3.97 11.92
C TYR A 124 5.89 -2.69 11.10
N THR A 125 4.64 -2.23 10.96
CA THR A 125 4.32 -0.99 10.24
C THR A 125 4.92 0.23 10.93
N LEU A 126 4.87 0.31 12.25
CA LEU A 126 5.43 1.42 13.01
C LEU A 126 6.97 1.49 12.85
N ALA A 127 7.65 0.34 12.86
CA ALA A 127 9.09 0.29 12.63
C ALA A 127 9.48 0.87 11.25
N ILE A 128 8.71 0.55 10.22
CA ILE A 128 8.91 1.07 8.86
C ILE A 128 8.66 2.58 8.79
N VAL A 129 7.60 3.07 9.44
CA VAL A 129 7.30 4.52 9.50
C VAL A 129 8.42 5.28 10.21
N ILE A 130 8.87 4.79 11.37
CA ILE A 130 9.97 5.41 12.14
C ILE A 130 11.26 5.41 11.33
N PHE A 131 11.58 4.29 10.68
CA PHE A 131 12.80 4.17 9.89
C PHE A 131 12.81 5.17 8.72
N TYR A 132 11.67 5.37 8.06
CA TYR A 132 11.52 6.39 7.03
C TYR A 132 11.76 7.80 7.57
N LEU A 133 11.09 8.18 8.65
CA LEU A 133 11.24 9.52 9.25
C LEU A 133 12.66 9.77 9.78
N TYR A 134 13.38 8.72 10.16
CA TYR A 134 14.78 8.80 10.54
C TYR A 134 15.69 9.10 9.34
N LEU A 135 15.42 8.49 8.18
CA LEU A 135 16.20 8.71 6.95
C LEU A 135 15.82 10.01 6.23
N HIS A 136 14.57 10.44 6.33
CA HIS A 136 14.00 11.61 5.65
C HIS A 136 13.31 12.54 6.67
N PRO A 137 14.06 13.18 7.58
CA PRO A 137 13.50 13.95 8.69
C PRO A 137 12.71 15.19 8.23
N ASP A 138 13.02 15.73 7.06
CA ASP A 138 12.32 16.85 6.41
C ASP A 138 11.35 16.40 5.32
N LEU A 139 11.11 15.09 5.21
CA LEU A 139 10.28 14.46 4.18
C LEU A 139 10.76 14.70 2.74
N THR A 140 12.05 15.01 2.57
CA THR A 140 12.65 15.20 1.25
C THR A 140 13.52 14.03 0.84
N LYS A 141 13.61 13.83 -0.48
CA LYS A 141 14.54 12.92 -1.13
C LYS A 141 15.16 13.68 -2.29
N ASP A 142 16.48 13.64 -2.38
CA ASP A 142 17.24 14.29 -3.46
C ASP A 142 16.92 15.79 -3.65
N GLY A 143 16.57 16.49 -2.56
CA GLY A 143 16.32 17.93 -2.54
C GLY A 143 14.89 18.36 -2.91
N SER A 144 13.97 17.42 -3.12
CA SER A 144 12.54 17.69 -3.33
C SER A 144 11.68 16.84 -2.39
N TYR A 145 10.38 17.15 -2.29
CA TYR A 145 9.46 16.36 -1.45
C TYR A 145 9.33 14.93 -1.96
N ASP A 146 9.51 13.97 -1.08
CA ASP A 146 9.35 12.54 -1.38
C ASP A 146 7.87 12.14 -1.34
N LEU A 147 7.13 12.50 -2.39
CA LEU A 147 5.69 12.29 -2.45
C LEU A 147 5.31 10.80 -2.32
N VAL A 148 6.08 9.91 -2.94
CA VAL A 148 5.87 8.46 -2.87
C VAL A 148 6.06 7.97 -1.44
N GLY A 149 7.17 8.35 -0.79
CA GLY A 149 7.44 7.98 0.60
C GLY A 149 6.38 8.51 1.56
N ILE A 150 6.03 9.80 1.46
CA ILE A 150 5.02 10.46 2.30
C ILE A 150 3.66 9.76 2.18
N LEU A 151 3.16 9.54 0.95
CA LEU A 151 1.88 8.88 0.73
C LEU A 151 1.88 7.44 1.26
N THR A 152 3.01 6.74 1.13
CA THR A 152 3.18 5.39 1.68
C THR A 152 3.11 5.40 3.19
N LYS A 153 3.75 6.36 3.86
CA LYS A 153 3.63 6.49 5.32
C LYS A 153 2.21 6.83 5.77
N ILE A 154 1.48 7.66 5.02
CA ILE A 154 0.06 7.94 5.32
C ILE A 154 -0.77 6.66 5.22
N SER A 155 -0.55 5.84 4.17
CA SER A 155 -1.19 4.53 4.03
C SER A 155 -0.88 3.59 5.20
N GLU A 156 0.39 3.50 5.58
CA GLU A 156 0.87 2.72 6.73
C GLU A 156 0.25 3.15 8.05
N ILE A 157 0.15 4.46 8.31
CA ILE A 157 -0.55 4.99 9.48
C ILE A 157 -2.03 4.61 9.43
N GLY A 158 -2.67 4.67 8.26
CA GLY A 158 -4.03 4.20 8.05
C GLY A 158 -4.22 2.72 8.40
N ILE A 159 -3.27 1.86 8.02
CA ILE A 159 -3.24 0.44 8.41
C ILE A 159 -3.22 0.31 9.93
N ILE A 160 -2.35 1.06 10.62
CA ILE A 160 -2.25 1.03 12.08
C ILE A 160 -3.59 1.45 12.72
N VAL A 161 -4.12 2.62 12.35
CA VAL A 161 -5.34 3.19 12.95
C VAL A 161 -6.51 2.24 12.80
N LEU A 162 -6.73 1.70 11.60
CA LEU A 162 -7.83 0.79 11.34
C LEU A 162 -7.63 -0.59 12.00
N THR A 163 -6.39 -1.06 12.11
CA THR A 163 -6.08 -2.31 12.82
C THR A 163 -6.32 -2.16 14.32
N VAL A 164 -5.91 -1.03 14.92
CA VAL A 164 -6.20 -0.71 16.33
C VAL A 164 -7.70 -0.59 16.57
N LYS A 165 -8.43 0.08 15.68
CA LYS A 165 -9.89 0.21 15.79
C LYS A 165 -10.60 -1.14 15.83
N LYS A 166 -10.10 -2.13 15.09
CA LYS A 166 -10.63 -3.50 15.07
C LYS A 166 -10.34 -4.29 16.35
N LEU A 167 -9.33 -3.91 17.12
CA LEU A 167 -8.95 -4.58 18.37
C LEU A 167 -9.76 -4.09 19.59
N ASN A 168 -10.35 -2.90 19.50
CA ASN A 168 -11.21 -2.31 20.53
C ASN A 168 -12.70 -2.58 20.23
#